data_AF-A0AAV0LU23-F1
#
_entry.id   AF-A0AAV0LU23-F1
#
_cell.length_a   1.000
_cell.length_b   1.000
_cell.length_c   1.000
_cell.angle_alpha   90.00
_cell.angle_beta   90.00
_cell.angle_gamma   90.00
#
_symmetry.space_group_name_H-M   'P 1'
#
loop_
_entity.id
_entity.type
_entity.pdbx_description
1 polymer ?
#
loop_
_entity_poly.entity_id
_entity_poly.type
_entity_poly.pdbx_seq_one_letter_code
_entity_poly.pdbx_strand_id
1 'polypeptide(L)'
;MKMVHLFLALWLQLLGYGWAGMFRKYLVDSPHMWWPSNLIQVSLFRALHEKEKRLNGGKTRLQFFAIVCVSSFAYYVLPGYLFPSISTVSFICWIWKDSITAQQVGSGLNGLGIGSFGLDWSTVANAFESRRFPMFSQETYDGAGQVYNVTRIMNERGFDLDVVGYDGYSKLYLSAVFAIGLGFGFAALMAAITHVALFDGKEHWKKTTGEKNDRSIDVHTRIMRRNYEVVPRWWFMATMIIPFALSFLAIEGFGKQLQLPWWALIMACAFAFAFTLPAGIILATTNQMIWTDVIVDLLIGYIYPGKPLANVVFKSYSSVSMFQALDFLSDFKLGHYMKIPPKSMFLVQIAGTLVGSAAQFATAWALISNIDNICDIEKLPVGSPWTCPGYDYFYSTSILWGVIGPHRVLDNGVYSILKWFFLIGALAPFPNKKWIESVHVPIIFSGAYGILPARPVHYLSWAAVGIFFNYYVYRKYKGWWARHTYILSAALDAGVAFMAVMIYFTLQSKNVYGPVWWGLEADDHCPLAKCPTVPGIFVDGCPAFHITLNHF
;
A
#
# COMPACT_ATOMS: atom_id res chain seq x y z
N MET A 1 18.24 9.89 -18.58
CA MET A 1 17.03 9.27 -18.00
C MET A 1 17.16 7.78 -17.70
N LYS A 2 17.20 6.86 -18.68
CA LYS A 2 17.09 5.42 -18.42
C LYS A 2 18.12 4.84 -17.43
N MET A 3 19.39 5.22 -17.57
CA MET A 3 20.42 4.82 -16.59
C MET A 3 20.16 5.38 -15.19
N VAL A 4 19.77 6.65 -15.07
CA VAL A 4 19.49 7.27 -13.76
C VAL A 4 18.39 6.53 -13.01
N HIS A 5 17.32 6.13 -13.70
CA HIS A 5 16.22 5.37 -13.12
C HIS A 5 16.64 3.96 -12.68
N LEU A 6 17.49 3.29 -13.47
CA LEU A 6 18.04 1.98 -13.09
C LEU A 6 18.93 2.10 -11.84
N PHE A 7 19.81 3.10 -11.80
CA PHE A 7 20.64 3.38 -10.63
C PHE A 7 19.78 3.69 -9.40
N LEU A 8 18.77 4.54 -9.54
CA LEU A 8 17.83 4.85 -8.47
C LEU A 8 17.15 3.57 -7.95
N ALA A 9 16.60 2.74 -8.85
CA ALA A 9 15.89 1.52 -8.49
C ALA A 9 16.77 0.50 -7.74
N LEU A 10 18.03 0.33 -8.15
CA LEU A 10 18.96 -0.62 -7.55
C LEU A 10 19.41 -0.17 -6.16
N TRP A 11 19.88 1.07 -6.03
CA TRP A 11 20.54 1.54 -4.80
C TRP A 11 19.55 1.93 -3.72
N LEU A 12 18.37 2.40 -4.11
CA LEU A 12 17.29 2.73 -3.18
C LEU A 12 16.90 1.54 -2.31
N GLN A 13 16.86 0.33 -2.89
CA GLN A 13 16.43 -0.87 -2.17
C GLN A 13 17.43 -1.32 -1.10
N LEU A 14 18.73 -1.11 -1.34
CA LEU A 14 19.79 -1.52 -0.42
C LEU A 14 20.02 -0.54 0.74
N LEU A 15 19.57 0.71 0.59
CA LEU A 15 19.85 1.80 1.53
C LEU A 15 19.28 1.48 2.93
N GLY A 16 18.11 0.84 2.99
CA GLY A 16 17.46 0.40 4.23
C GLY A 16 18.21 -0.66 5.03
N TYR A 17 19.03 -1.48 4.36
CA TYR A 17 19.71 -2.61 5.01
C TYR A 17 20.76 -2.13 6.01
N GLY A 18 21.33 -0.95 5.78
CA GLY A 18 22.34 -0.35 6.63
C GLY A 18 21.86 -0.15 8.07
N TRP A 19 20.76 0.58 8.26
CA TRP A 19 20.23 0.84 9.61
C TRP A 19 19.35 -0.26 10.17
N ALA A 20 18.81 -1.16 9.33
CA ALA A 20 18.11 -2.34 9.81
C ALA A 20 18.95 -3.15 10.83
N GLY A 21 20.27 -3.24 10.62
CA GLY A 21 21.20 -3.88 11.56
C GLY A 21 21.16 -3.30 12.99
N MET A 22 20.87 -2.01 13.13
CA MET A 22 20.76 -1.33 14.44
C MET A 22 19.47 -1.71 15.17
N PHE A 23 18.40 -1.99 14.43
CA PHE A 23 17.09 -2.34 14.98
C PHE A 23 16.89 -3.84 15.24
N ARG A 24 17.79 -4.69 14.73
CA ARG A 24 17.73 -6.16 14.89
C ARG A 24 17.56 -6.62 16.35
N LYS A 25 18.27 -5.97 17.29
CA LYS A 25 18.17 -6.29 18.73
C LYS A 25 16.73 -6.10 19.26
N TYR A 26 16.00 -5.12 18.73
CA TYR A 26 14.65 -4.77 19.21
C TYR A 26 13.56 -5.56 18.47
N LEU A 27 13.70 -5.69 17.15
CA LEU A 27 12.64 -6.23 16.28
C LEU A 27 12.79 -7.72 15.96
N VAL A 28 13.99 -8.30 16.09
CA VAL A 28 14.25 -9.72 15.77
C VAL A 28 14.47 -10.53 17.04
N ASP A 29 15.38 -10.08 17.91
CA ASP A 29 15.77 -10.85 19.11
C ASP A 29 14.66 -10.91 20.18
N SER A 30 13.70 -9.96 20.14
CA SER A 30 12.60 -9.87 21.11
C SER A 30 11.52 -10.94 20.87
N PRO A 31 11.04 -11.66 21.91
CA PRO A 31 9.96 -12.62 21.78
C PRO A 31 8.59 -11.99 21.50
N HIS A 32 8.37 -10.75 21.94
CA HIS A 32 7.11 -10.02 21.73
C HIS A 32 6.89 -9.67 20.24
N MET A 33 7.98 -9.57 19.48
CA MET A 33 7.97 -9.26 18.05
C MET A 33 7.91 -10.57 17.27
N TRP A 34 6.71 -11.02 16.91
CA TRP A 34 6.48 -12.38 16.39
C TRP A 34 6.30 -12.47 14.87
N TRP A 35 6.08 -11.33 14.20
CA TRP A 35 6.01 -11.21 12.73
C TRP A 35 5.02 -12.20 12.09
N PRO A 36 3.72 -11.87 12.07
CA PRO A 36 2.67 -12.84 11.74
C PRO A 36 2.77 -13.42 10.33
N SER A 37 3.11 -12.59 9.34
CA SER A 37 3.35 -13.01 7.95
C SER A 37 4.42 -14.11 7.83
N ASN A 38 5.47 -14.05 8.65
CA ASN A 38 6.53 -15.05 8.64
C ASN A 38 6.04 -16.42 9.09
N LEU A 39 5.02 -16.51 9.94
CA LEU A 39 4.49 -17.82 10.36
C LEU A 39 3.87 -18.58 9.19
N ILE A 40 3.30 -17.87 8.21
CA ILE A 40 2.75 -18.48 6.99
C ILE A 40 3.89 -19.13 6.20
N GLN A 41 4.98 -18.38 5.97
CA GLN A 41 6.16 -18.87 5.25
C GLN A 41 6.86 -20.01 6.01
N VAL A 42 7.03 -19.90 7.33
CA VAL A 42 7.59 -20.97 8.18
C VAL A 42 6.74 -22.23 8.05
N SER A 43 5.41 -22.10 8.11
CA SER A 43 4.49 -23.23 7.99
C SER A 43 4.61 -23.90 6.61
N LEU A 44 4.74 -23.11 5.55
CA LEU A 44 4.94 -23.60 4.18
C LEU A 44 6.29 -24.33 4.04
N PHE A 45 7.39 -23.70 4.44
CA PHE A 45 8.72 -24.30 4.30
C PHE A 45 8.86 -25.58 5.13
N ARG A 46 8.28 -25.62 6.34
CA ARG A 46 8.20 -26.85 7.14
C ARG A 46 7.36 -27.92 6.45
N ALA A 47 6.21 -27.56 5.87
CA ALA A 47 5.39 -28.51 5.12
C ALA A 47 6.12 -29.12 3.90
N LEU A 48 7.02 -28.35 3.27
CA LEU A 48 7.82 -28.78 2.12
C LEU A 48 9.03 -29.65 2.51
N HIS A 49 9.71 -29.34 3.62
CA HIS A 49 10.99 -29.96 3.98
C HIS A 49 10.91 -31.01 5.09
N GLU A 50 9.93 -30.91 6.00
CA GLU A 50 9.80 -31.88 7.09
C GLU A 50 9.13 -33.16 6.62
N LYS A 51 9.76 -34.31 6.88
CA LYS A 51 9.13 -35.63 6.65
C LYS A 51 8.06 -35.87 7.71
N GLU A 52 6.79 -35.67 7.33
CA GLU A 52 5.66 -35.86 8.23
C GLU A 52 5.23 -37.34 8.28
N LYS A 53 5.14 -37.91 9.49
CA LYS A 53 4.53 -39.23 9.69
C LYS A 53 3.02 -39.12 9.51
N ARG A 54 2.47 -39.99 8.68
CA ARG A 54 1.03 -40.01 8.38
C ARG A 54 0.25 -40.44 9.63
N LEU A 55 -0.68 -39.58 10.07
CA LEU A 55 -1.73 -40.00 11.01
C LEU A 55 -2.72 -40.90 10.26
N ASN A 56 -3.13 -42.01 10.85
CA ASN A 56 -4.00 -43.02 10.24
C ASN A 56 -5.21 -42.36 9.56
N GLY A 57 -5.32 -42.54 8.24
CA GLY A 57 -6.41 -42.02 7.40
C GLY A 57 -6.29 -40.55 6.94
N GLY A 58 -5.37 -39.76 7.48
CA GLY A 58 -5.20 -38.34 7.14
C GLY A 58 -4.31 -38.05 5.92
N LYS A 59 -4.46 -36.85 5.34
CA LYS A 59 -3.54 -36.28 4.33
C LYS A 59 -2.35 -35.60 5.03
N THR A 60 -1.20 -35.58 4.37
CA THR A 60 -0.05 -34.78 4.85
C THR A 60 -0.26 -33.29 4.55
N ARG A 61 0.47 -32.43 5.26
CA ARG A 61 0.48 -30.97 5.02
C ARG A 61 0.85 -30.62 3.58
N LEU A 62 1.82 -31.34 3.00
CA LEU A 62 2.23 -31.16 1.60
C LEU A 62 1.15 -31.60 0.60
N GLN A 63 0.49 -32.73 0.83
CA GLN A 63 -0.62 -33.18 -0.02
C GLN A 63 -1.80 -32.21 0.04
N PHE A 64 -2.10 -31.68 1.23
CA PHE A 64 -3.12 -30.64 1.39
C PHE A 64 -2.75 -29.37 0.60
N PHE A 65 -1.51 -28.89 0.75
CA PHE A 65 -0.99 -27.75 -0.01
C PHE A 65 -1.15 -27.95 -1.52
N ALA A 66 -0.69 -29.08 -2.06
CA ALA A 66 -0.73 -29.36 -3.49
C ALA A 66 -2.17 -29.41 -4.03
N ILE A 67 -3.10 -30.06 -3.31
CA ILE A 67 -4.50 -30.14 -3.72
C ILE A 67 -5.14 -28.75 -3.75
N VAL A 68 -4.93 -27.95 -2.70
CA VAL A 68 -5.48 -26.59 -2.63
C VAL A 68 -4.86 -25.69 -3.71
N CYS A 69 -3.55 -25.78 -3.92
CA CYS A 69 -2.84 -24.99 -4.92
C CYS A 69 -3.37 -25.30 -6.33
N VAL A 70 -3.54 -26.57 -6.68
CA VAL A 70 -4.09 -26.98 -8.00
C VAL A 70 -5.56 -26.57 -8.12
N SER A 71 -6.34 -26.68 -7.04
CA SER A 71 -7.75 -26.25 -7.05
C SER A 71 -7.88 -24.75 -7.22
N SER A 72 -7.04 -23.96 -6.53
CA SER A 72 -6.97 -22.50 -6.65
C SER A 72 -6.53 -22.09 -8.06
N PHE A 73 -5.48 -22.72 -8.59
CA PHE A 73 -4.99 -22.54 -9.95
C PHE A 73 -6.10 -22.78 -10.99
N ALA A 74 -6.81 -23.90 -10.90
CA ALA A 74 -7.90 -24.23 -11.82
C ALA A 74 -9.09 -23.29 -11.66
N TYR A 75 -9.45 -22.92 -10.43
CA TYR A 75 -10.57 -22.02 -10.16
C TYR A 75 -10.29 -20.61 -10.68
N TYR A 76 -9.06 -20.10 -10.55
CA TYR A 76 -8.71 -18.74 -10.95
C TYR A 76 -8.89 -18.47 -12.45
N VAL A 77 -8.93 -19.50 -13.31
CA VAL A 77 -9.32 -19.38 -14.73
C VAL A 77 -10.67 -18.66 -14.88
N LEU A 78 -11.61 -18.93 -13.97
CA LEU A 78 -12.95 -18.38 -14.03
C LEU A 78 -12.93 -16.86 -13.76
N PRO A 79 -12.60 -16.35 -12.56
CA PRO A 79 -12.60 -14.91 -12.30
C PRO A 79 -11.42 -14.17 -12.95
N GLY A 80 -10.35 -14.86 -13.33
CA GLY A 80 -9.15 -14.23 -13.89
C GLY A 80 -9.11 -14.13 -15.42
N TYR A 81 -9.99 -14.85 -16.15
CA TYR A 81 -9.98 -14.86 -17.61
C TYR A 81 -11.37 -15.04 -18.24
N LEU A 82 -12.15 -16.04 -17.82
CA LEU A 82 -13.43 -16.34 -18.47
C LEU A 82 -14.54 -15.36 -18.07
N PHE A 83 -14.58 -14.97 -16.79
CA PHE A 83 -15.63 -14.17 -16.18
C PHE A 83 -15.09 -13.19 -15.11
N PRO A 84 -14.29 -12.18 -15.50
CA PRO A 84 -13.83 -11.12 -14.60
C PRO A 84 -14.91 -10.46 -13.73
N SER A 85 -16.11 -10.22 -14.23
CA SER A 85 -17.15 -9.48 -13.48
C SER A 85 -17.66 -10.21 -12.22
N ILE A 86 -17.42 -11.52 -12.08
CA ILE A 86 -17.72 -12.26 -10.82
C ILE A 86 -16.88 -11.73 -9.65
N SER A 87 -15.71 -11.16 -9.91
CA SER A 87 -14.86 -10.59 -8.87
C SER A 87 -15.50 -9.37 -8.18
N THR A 88 -16.49 -8.73 -8.82
CA THR A 88 -17.07 -7.45 -8.41
C THR A 88 -18.58 -7.40 -8.65
N VAL A 89 -19.32 -8.38 -8.12
CA VAL A 89 -20.79 -8.40 -8.26
C VAL A 89 -21.46 -7.34 -7.38
N SER A 90 -22.06 -6.34 -8.03
CA SER A 90 -22.83 -5.28 -7.35
C SER A 90 -24.35 -5.46 -7.54
N PHE A 91 -24.97 -6.27 -6.66
CA PHE A 91 -26.43 -6.50 -6.62
C PHE A 91 -27.31 -5.23 -6.60
N ILE A 92 -26.90 -4.15 -5.92
CA ILE A 92 -27.63 -2.88 -5.90
C ILE A 92 -27.73 -2.28 -7.31
N CYS A 93 -26.67 -2.34 -8.11
CA CYS A 93 -26.67 -1.81 -9.47
C CYS A 93 -27.55 -2.64 -10.42
N TRP A 94 -27.76 -3.93 -10.12
CA TRP A 94 -28.70 -4.76 -10.88
C TRP A 94 -30.17 -4.42 -10.60
N ILE A 95 -30.50 -4.03 -9.36
CA ILE A 95 -31.85 -3.61 -8.98
C ILE A 95 -32.13 -2.17 -9.44
N TRP A 96 -31.21 -1.25 -9.21
CA TRP A 96 -31.38 0.18 -9.50
C TRP A 96 -30.46 0.64 -10.63
N LYS A 97 -30.91 0.40 -11.87
CA LYS A 97 -30.13 0.71 -13.09
C LYS A 97 -30.10 2.19 -13.48
N ASP A 98 -31.10 2.98 -13.07
CA ASP A 98 -31.23 4.38 -13.53
C ASP A 98 -30.82 5.41 -12.46
N SER A 99 -30.48 4.96 -11.25
CA SER A 99 -30.17 5.85 -10.12
C SER A 99 -28.66 6.01 -9.95
N ILE A 100 -28.14 7.21 -10.20
CA ILE A 100 -26.73 7.58 -9.94
C ILE A 100 -26.37 7.32 -8.48
N THR A 101 -27.21 7.77 -7.55
CA THR A 101 -26.96 7.61 -6.12
C THR A 101 -26.96 6.15 -5.69
N ALA A 102 -27.88 5.33 -6.21
CA ALA A 102 -27.89 3.90 -5.91
C ALA A 102 -26.65 3.19 -6.46
N GLN A 103 -26.17 3.57 -7.66
CA GLN A 103 -24.95 2.99 -8.22
C GLN A 103 -23.68 3.44 -7.52
N GLN A 104 -23.59 4.71 -7.09
CA GLN A 104 -22.49 5.19 -6.25
C GLN A 104 -22.42 4.49 -4.89
N VAL A 105 -23.57 4.16 -4.33
CA VAL A 105 -23.65 3.38 -3.09
C VAL A 105 -23.29 1.92 -3.34
N GLY A 106 -23.83 1.33 -4.41
CA GLY A 106 -23.75 -0.10 -4.69
C GLY A 106 -22.43 -0.56 -5.28
N SER A 107 -21.76 0.29 -6.05
CA SER A 107 -20.55 -0.04 -6.81
C SER A 107 -19.41 -0.40 -5.87
N GLY A 108 -18.87 -1.60 -6.02
CA GLY A 108 -17.70 -2.10 -5.28
C GLY A 108 -16.36 -1.65 -5.86
N LEU A 109 -16.36 -1.15 -7.10
CA LEU A 109 -15.18 -0.61 -7.80
C LEU A 109 -15.12 0.92 -7.79
N ASN A 110 -16.20 1.59 -8.19
CA ASN A 110 -16.22 3.04 -8.40
C ASN A 110 -17.12 3.77 -7.37
N GLY A 111 -17.69 3.02 -6.42
CA GLY A 111 -18.56 3.52 -5.37
C GLY A 111 -18.12 3.08 -3.97
N LEU A 112 -19.06 2.93 -3.05
CA LEU A 112 -18.82 2.59 -1.64
C LEU A 112 -18.94 1.07 -1.32
N GLY A 113 -19.55 0.27 -2.19
CA GLY A 113 -19.86 -1.14 -1.97
C GLY A 113 -21.14 -1.38 -1.14
N ILE A 114 -21.86 -2.47 -1.47
CA ILE A 114 -23.26 -2.72 -1.03
C ILE A 114 -23.42 -2.84 0.49
N GLY A 115 -24.36 -2.05 1.05
CA GLY A 115 -24.71 -1.98 2.47
C GLY A 115 -24.38 -0.64 3.15
N SER A 116 -23.81 0.31 2.42
CA SER A 116 -23.38 1.61 2.97
C SER A 116 -24.46 2.69 2.81
N PHE A 117 -25.05 3.15 3.93
CA PHE A 117 -25.74 4.44 3.96
C PHE A 117 -24.69 5.53 4.23
N GLY A 118 -24.53 6.47 3.31
CA GLY A 118 -23.69 7.64 3.50
C GLY A 118 -24.31 8.59 4.55
N LEU A 119 -24.08 8.30 5.83
CA LEU A 119 -24.30 9.25 6.94
C LEU A 119 -23.11 10.20 7.13
N ASP A 120 -22.15 10.17 6.21
CA ASP A 120 -21.02 11.09 6.25
C ASP A 120 -21.53 12.52 6.01
N TRP A 121 -21.43 13.31 7.07
CA TRP A 121 -21.77 14.72 7.05
C TRP A 121 -21.03 15.47 5.94
N SER A 122 -19.85 15.02 5.51
CA SER A 122 -19.11 15.63 4.39
C SER A 122 -19.90 15.54 3.07
N THR A 123 -20.54 14.40 2.80
CA THR A 123 -21.34 14.16 1.58
C THR A 123 -22.73 14.80 1.70
N VAL A 124 -23.31 14.76 2.91
CA VAL A 124 -24.62 15.39 3.21
C VAL A 124 -24.53 16.92 3.18
N ALA A 125 -23.44 17.51 3.68
CA ALA A 125 -23.24 18.95 3.72
C ALA A 125 -22.53 19.53 2.47
N ASN A 126 -22.26 18.70 1.44
CA ASN A 126 -21.44 19.08 0.28
C ASN A 126 -20.10 19.73 0.68
N ALA A 127 -19.50 19.23 1.77
CA ALA A 127 -18.20 19.69 2.22
C ALA A 127 -17.16 19.43 1.13
N PHE A 128 -16.23 20.36 0.95
CA PHE A 128 -15.21 20.34 -0.10
C PHE A 128 -15.74 20.33 -1.54
N GLU A 129 -16.99 20.76 -1.75
CA GLU A 129 -17.66 20.72 -3.05
C GLU A 129 -17.74 19.29 -3.62
N SER A 130 -17.78 18.29 -2.72
CA SER A 130 -17.59 16.88 -3.03
C SER A 130 -18.58 16.24 -3.98
N ARG A 131 -19.76 16.84 -4.14
CA ARG A 131 -20.80 16.30 -5.03
C ARG A 131 -20.57 16.61 -6.51
N ARG A 132 -19.59 17.47 -6.83
CA ARG A 132 -19.21 17.84 -8.20
C ARG A 132 -18.45 16.74 -8.95
N PHE A 133 -17.98 15.73 -8.25
CA PHE A 133 -17.11 14.67 -8.75
C PHE A 133 -17.49 13.32 -8.13
N PRO A 134 -16.97 12.18 -8.62
CA PRO A 134 -17.25 10.87 -8.06
C PRO A 134 -16.84 10.77 -6.58
N MET A 135 -17.62 10.04 -5.77
CA MET A 135 -17.31 9.85 -4.34
C MET A 135 -15.99 9.08 -4.14
N PHE A 136 -15.78 8.03 -4.94
CA PHE A 136 -14.62 7.16 -4.87
C PHE A 136 -13.78 7.33 -6.13
N SER A 137 -12.74 8.16 -6.06
CA SER A 137 -11.78 8.34 -7.16
C SER A 137 -10.40 8.70 -6.63
N GLN A 138 -9.38 8.20 -7.33
CA GLN A 138 -7.97 8.51 -7.08
C GLN A 138 -7.48 9.71 -7.90
N GLU A 139 -8.30 10.19 -8.83
CA GLU A 139 -7.99 11.32 -9.71
C GLU A 139 -8.22 12.66 -9.00
N THR A 140 -7.71 13.71 -9.64
CA THR A 140 -7.89 15.08 -9.21
C THR A 140 -8.81 15.82 -10.18
N TYR A 141 -9.60 16.75 -9.67
CA TYR A 141 -10.67 17.42 -10.41
C TYR A 141 -10.53 18.94 -10.40
N ASP A 142 -11.03 19.60 -11.44
CA ASP A 142 -11.20 21.05 -11.47
C ASP A 142 -12.57 21.49 -10.92
N GLY A 143 -12.78 22.80 -10.79
CA GLY A 143 -14.01 23.36 -10.25
C GLY A 143 -15.26 23.08 -11.09
N ALA A 144 -15.07 22.70 -12.36
CA ALA A 144 -16.12 22.30 -13.29
C ALA A 144 -16.43 20.78 -13.23
N GLY A 145 -15.72 20.02 -12.39
CA GLY A 145 -15.93 18.58 -12.21
C GLY A 145 -15.24 17.72 -13.27
N GLN A 146 -14.37 18.30 -14.10
CA GLN A 146 -13.56 17.56 -15.07
C GLN A 146 -12.25 17.09 -14.45
N VAL A 147 -11.63 16.07 -15.05
CA VAL A 147 -10.28 15.63 -14.66
C VAL A 147 -9.31 16.80 -14.79
N TYR A 148 -8.56 17.06 -13.73
CA TYR A 148 -7.74 18.26 -13.61
C TYR A 148 -6.62 18.28 -14.65
N ASN A 149 -6.59 19.33 -15.48
CA ASN A 149 -5.61 19.42 -16.56
C ASN A 149 -4.27 19.98 -16.06
N VAL A 150 -3.32 19.08 -15.81
CA VAL A 150 -2.00 19.41 -15.24
C VAL A 150 -1.12 20.21 -16.21
N THR A 151 -1.27 20.04 -17.52
CA THR A 151 -0.42 20.76 -18.50
C THR A 151 -0.68 22.27 -18.50
N ARG A 152 -1.86 22.72 -18.02
CA ARG A 152 -2.19 24.14 -17.89
C ARG A 152 -1.45 24.85 -16.76
N ILE A 153 -0.94 24.11 -15.77
CA ILE A 153 -0.33 24.67 -14.56
C ILE A 153 1.15 24.32 -14.43
N MET A 154 1.74 23.68 -15.45
CA MET A 154 3.08 23.15 -15.40
C MET A 154 3.86 23.54 -16.65
N ASN A 155 5.08 24.03 -16.45
CA ASN A 155 5.99 24.31 -17.55
C ASN A 155 6.50 23.00 -18.17
N GLU A 156 6.22 22.77 -19.45
CA GLU A 156 6.57 21.53 -20.17
C GLU A 156 8.08 21.19 -20.15
N ARG A 157 8.96 22.19 -20.03
CA ARG A 157 10.42 22.00 -20.03
C ARG A 157 11.04 21.81 -18.64
N GLY A 158 10.46 22.43 -17.61
CA GLY A 158 11.02 22.48 -16.26
C GLY A 158 10.33 21.54 -15.27
N PHE A 159 9.10 21.11 -15.57
CA PHE A 159 8.18 20.48 -14.60
C PHE A 159 7.93 21.34 -13.35
N ASP A 160 8.17 22.65 -13.43
CA ASP A 160 7.91 23.60 -12.35
C ASP A 160 6.47 24.13 -12.44
N LEU A 161 5.87 24.47 -11.29
CA LEU A 161 4.55 25.10 -11.21
C LEU A 161 4.53 26.48 -11.89
N ASP A 162 3.63 26.67 -12.84
CA ASP A 162 3.25 28.00 -13.34
C ASP A 162 2.15 28.59 -12.46
N VAL A 163 2.53 29.59 -11.66
CA VAL A 163 1.62 30.26 -10.71
C VAL A 163 0.54 31.06 -11.44
N VAL A 164 0.86 31.68 -12.58
CA VAL A 164 -0.11 32.50 -13.33
C VAL A 164 -1.15 31.60 -13.99
N GLY A 165 -0.71 30.49 -14.59
CA GLY A 165 -1.60 29.47 -15.13
C GLY A 165 -2.49 28.82 -14.07
N TYR A 166 -1.95 28.56 -12.88
CA TYR A 166 -2.71 28.02 -11.74
C TYR A 166 -3.80 28.98 -11.26
N ASP A 167 -3.44 30.23 -10.96
CA ASP A 167 -4.38 31.23 -10.43
C ASP A 167 -5.50 31.58 -11.45
N GLY A 168 -5.22 31.43 -12.75
CA GLY A 168 -6.19 31.66 -13.84
C GLY A 168 -7.05 30.45 -14.23
N TYR A 169 -6.76 29.24 -13.75
CA TYR A 169 -7.48 28.02 -14.15
C TYR A 169 -8.52 27.59 -13.11
N SER A 170 -8.09 26.93 -12.03
CA SER A 170 -8.98 26.43 -10.99
C SER A 170 -8.17 25.99 -9.77
N LYS A 171 -8.79 26.05 -8.59
CA LYS A 171 -8.31 25.27 -7.44
C LYS A 171 -8.44 23.78 -7.75
N LEU A 172 -7.59 22.96 -7.13
CA LEU A 172 -7.63 21.51 -7.28
C LEU A 172 -8.59 20.91 -6.25
N TYR A 173 -9.46 20.03 -6.73
CA TYR A 173 -10.43 19.30 -5.93
C TYR A 173 -10.13 17.79 -5.95
N LEU A 174 -10.52 17.12 -4.88
CA LEU A 174 -10.31 15.71 -4.57
C LEU A 174 -11.64 15.07 -4.21
N SER A 175 -11.83 13.81 -4.61
CA SER A 175 -12.98 13.00 -4.18
C SER A 175 -13.13 12.98 -2.65
N ALA A 176 -14.35 12.80 -2.15
CA ALA A 176 -14.62 12.81 -0.71
C ALA A 176 -13.78 11.74 0.02
N VAL A 177 -13.74 10.53 -0.53
CA VAL A 177 -12.97 9.40 0.03
C VAL A 177 -11.48 9.69 -0.01
N PHE A 178 -10.96 10.34 -1.06
CA PHE A 178 -9.56 10.73 -1.13
C PHE A 178 -9.22 11.81 -0.09
N ALA A 179 -10.00 12.87 0.02
CA ALA A 179 -9.79 13.93 1.00
C ALA A 179 -9.81 13.39 2.45
N ILE A 180 -10.80 12.57 2.79
CA ILE A 180 -10.92 11.95 4.12
C ILE A 180 -9.82 10.91 4.35
N GLY A 181 -9.49 10.12 3.32
CA GLY A 181 -8.37 9.18 3.34
C GLY A 181 -7.06 9.87 3.70
N LEU A 182 -6.75 11.02 3.09
CA LEU A 182 -5.59 11.84 3.46
C LEU A 182 -5.62 12.27 4.93
N GLY A 183 -6.80 12.70 5.42
CA GLY A 183 -7.02 12.99 6.84
C GLY A 183 -6.68 11.79 7.73
N PHE A 184 -7.18 10.59 7.42
CA PHE A 184 -6.83 9.38 8.16
C PHE A 184 -5.35 9.02 8.06
N GLY A 185 -4.67 9.32 6.95
CA GLY A 185 -3.21 9.21 6.84
C GLY A 185 -2.49 10.09 7.87
N PHE A 186 -2.91 11.34 8.03
CA PHE A 186 -2.37 12.24 9.06
C PHE A 186 -2.62 11.71 10.48
N ALA A 187 -3.83 11.20 10.74
CA ALA A 187 -4.19 10.64 12.04
C ALA A 187 -3.43 9.35 12.37
N ALA A 188 -3.27 8.45 11.38
CA ALA A 188 -2.59 7.16 11.54
C ALA A 188 -1.14 7.35 12.00
N LEU A 189 -0.44 8.32 11.42
CA LEU A 189 0.94 8.61 11.76
C LEU A 189 1.07 9.11 13.21
N MET A 190 0.29 10.13 13.58
CA MET A 190 0.35 10.71 14.92
C MET A 190 -0.11 9.69 15.97
N ALA A 191 -1.10 8.87 15.65
CA ALA A 191 -1.52 7.75 16.47
C ALA A 191 -0.39 6.73 16.62
N ALA A 192 0.36 6.40 15.57
CA ALA A 192 1.46 5.45 15.64
C ALA A 192 2.58 5.95 16.60
N ILE A 193 2.98 7.21 16.47
CA ILE A 193 4.01 7.81 17.34
C ILE A 193 3.55 7.79 18.80
N THR A 194 2.32 8.26 19.07
CA THR A 194 1.79 8.36 20.43
C THR A 194 1.49 6.99 21.04
N HIS A 195 0.95 6.06 20.27
CA HIS A 195 0.73 4.67 20.70
C HIS A 195 2.03 3.99 21.09
N VAL A 196 3.06 4.05 20.24
CA VAL A 196 4.37 3.46 20.54
C VAL A 196 5.01 4.16 21.74
N ALA A 197 4.90 5.49 21.85
CA ALA A 197 5.45 6.23 22.99
C ALA A 197 4.77 5.85 24.33
N LEU A 198 3.44 5.67 24.34
CA LEU A 198 2.66 5.41 25.55
C LEU A 198 2.71 3.94 25.99
N PHE A 199 2.53 3.00 25.07
CA PHE A 199 2.37 1.58 25.39
C PHE A 199 3.70 0.81 25.35
N ASP A 200 4.51 1.03 24.31
CA ASP A 200 5.74 0.26 24.09
C ASP A 200 7.01 0.99 24.60
N GLY A 201 6.94 2.33 24.72
CA GLY A 201 8.09 3.19 24.96
C GLY A 201 8.83 2.91 26.26
N LYS A 202 8.10 2.65 27.37
CA LYS A 202 8.72 2.37 28.68
C LYS A 202 9.46 1.03 28.72
N GLU A 203 8.93 0.01 28.07
CA GLU A 203 9.56 -1.32 28.03
C GLU A 203 10.82 -1.29 27.14
N HIS A 204 10.73 -0.62 25.99
CA HIS A 204 11.88 -0.47 25.09
C HIS A 204 12.97 0.42 25.66
N TRP A 205 12.61 1.54 26.32
CA TRP A 205 13.58 2.41 26.98
C TRP A 205 14.38 1.66 28.05
N LYS A 206 13.71 0.83 28.87
CA LYS A 206 14.36 -0.05 29.85
C LYS A 206 15.29 -1.08 29.21
N LYS A 207 14.95 -1.62 28.03
CA LYS A 207 15.83 -2.52 27.24
C LYS A 207 17.05 -1.80 26.63
N THR A 208 16.98 -0.48 26.46
CA THR A 208 18.08 0.37 25.98
C THR A 208 18.99 0.85 27.13
N THR A 209 18.43 1.12 28.32
CA THR A 209 19.16 1.64 29.50
C THR A 209 19.52 0.60 30.58
N GLY A 210 18.97 -0.62 30.57
CA GLY A 210 19.13 -1.62 31.64
C GLY A 210 19.86 -2.92 31.25
N GLU A 211 20.42 -3.60 32.27
CA GLU A 211 21.29 -4.78 32.20
C GLU A 211 20.68 -6.05 31.56
N LYS A 212 21.59 -6.85 30.98
CA LYS A 212 21.37 -8.18 30.37
C LYS A 212 20.87 -9.20 31.41
N ASN A 213 19.57 -9.25 31.67
CA ASN A 213 19.01 -10.38 32.40
C ASN A 213 18.81 -11.56 31.43
N ASP A 214 19.80 -12.47 31.37
CA ASP A 214 19.88 -13.59 30.40
C ASP A 214 18.67 -14.56 30.47
N ARG A 215 17.88 -14.49 31.56
CA ARG A 215 16.63 -15.23 31.76
C ARG A 215 15.45 -14.70 30.93
N SER A 216 15.46 -13.46 30.47
CA SER A 216 14.40 -12.89 29.61
C SER A 216 14.67 -13.07 28.10
N ILE A 217 15.74 -13.79 27.74
CA ILE A 217 16.11 -14.03 26.35
C ILE A 217 15.39 -15.28 25.85
N ASP A 218 14.67 -15.13 24.75
CA ASP A 218 13.93 -16.21 24.09
C ASP A 218 14.82 -17.42 23.76
N VAL A 219 14.23 -18.61 23.83
CA VAL A 219 14.89 -19.89 23.53
C VAL A 219 15.45 -19.86 22.11
N HIS A 220 14.72 -19.30 21.14
CA HIS A 220 15.24 -19.21 19.78
C HIS A 220 16.50 -18.36 19.71
N THR A 221 16.53 -17.24 20.45
CA THR A 221 17.67 -16.32 20.50
C THR A 221 18.88 -16.95 21.17
N ARG A 222 18.68 -17.73 22.24
CA ARG A 222 19.76 -18.49 22.88
C ARG A 222 20.37 -19.53 21.95
N ILE A 223 19.55 -20.29 21.24
CA ILE A 223 20.01 -21.29 20.26
C ILE A 223 20.80 -20.61 19.12
N MET A 224 20.28 -19.50 18.59
CA MET A 224 20.93 -18.79 17.48
C MET A 224 22.29 -18.24 17.88
N ARG A 225 22.40 -17.62 19.07
CA ARG A 225 23.69 -17.06 19.55
C ARG A 225 24.72 -18.12 19.88
N ARG A 226 24.30 -19.32 20.31
CA ARG A 226 25.22 -20.42 20.64
C ARG A 226 25.81 -21.07 19.39
N ASN A 227 25.00 -21.20 18.33
CA ASN A 227 25.36 -22.04 17.17
C ASN A 227 25.82 -21.23 15.95
N TYR A 228 25.55 -19.92 15.89
CA TYR A 228 25.87 -19.11 14.72
C TYR A 228 26.53 -17.78 15.07
N GLU A 229 27.52 -17.42 14.27
CA GLU A 229 28.18 -16.13 14.36
C GLU A 229 27.27 -14.99 13.89
N VAL A 230 27.29 -13.87 14.59
CA VAL A 230 26.56 -12.66 14.21
C VAL A 230 27.17 -12.04 12.95
N VAL A 231 26.34 -11.27 12.23
CA VAL A 231 26.80 -10.51 11.07
C VAL A 231 27.72 -9.37 11.54
N PRO A 232 28.93 -9.21 11.00
CA PRO A 232 29.83 -8.13 11.37
C PRO A 232 29.20 -6.76 11.15
N ARG A 233 29.45 -5.82 12.07
CA ARG A 233 28.89 -4.45 11.96
C ARG A 233 29.31 -3.73 10.67
N TRP A 234 30.50 -4.02 10.14
CA TRP A 234 30.99 -3.39 8.93
C TRP A 234 30.18 -3.78 7.68
N TRP A 235 29.50 -4.93 7.65
CA TRP A 235 28.60 -5.31 6.54
C TRP A 235 27.43 -4.33 6.45
N PHE A 236 26.85 -3.98 7.61
CA PHE A 236 25.79 -2.98 7.71
C PHE A 236 26.30 -1.56 7.38
N MET A 237 27.50 -1.21 7.83
CA MET A 237 28.10 0.09 7.46
C MET A 237 28.37 0.18 5.95
N ALA A 238 28.87 -0.88 5.32
CA ALA A 238 29.12 -0.92 3.88
C ALA A 238 27.81 -0.80 3.08
N THR A 239 26.76 -1.52 3.48
CA THR A 239 25.42 -1.43 2.88
C THR A 239 24.69 -0.11 3.16
N MET A 240 25.17 0.69 4.12
CA MET A 240 24.70 2.05 4.32
C MET A 240 25.48 3.05 3.44
N ILE A 241 26.82 3.00 3.49
CA ILE A 241 27.70 4.00 2.87
C ILE A 241 27.71 3.89 1.34
N ILE A 242 27.78 2.66 0.80
CA ILE A 242 27.89 2.46 -0.66
C ILE A 242 26.62 2.93 -1.37
N PRO A 243 25.40 2.47 -1.01
CA PRO A 243 24.19 2.94 -1.66
C PRO A 243 23.90 4.43 -1.40
N PHE A 244 24.29 4.96 -0.25
CA PHE A 244 24.17 6.40 0.03
C PHE A 244 25.06 7.24 -0.91
N ALA A 245 26.33 6.88 -1.10
CA ALA A 245 27.22 7.57 -2.02
C ALA A 245 26.72 7.50 -3.48
N LEU A 246 26.18 6.35 -3.89
CA LEU A 246 25.61 6.16 -5.22
C LEU A 246 24.30 6.93 -5.41
N SER A 247 23.50 7.05 -4.35
CA SER A 247 22.30 7.89 -4.34
C SER A 247 22.65 9.37 -4.45
N PHE A 248 23.71 9.81 -3.75
CA PHE A 248 24.25 11.17 -3.89
C PHE A 248 24.70 11.44 -5.33
N LEU A 249 25.42 10.50 -5.95
CA LEU A 249 25.83 10.59 -7.35
C LEU A 249 24.64 10.62 -8.32
N ALA A 250 23.57 9.86 -8.06
CA ALA A 250 22.38 9.88 -8.88
C ALA A 250 21.65 11.23 -8.85
N ILE A 251 21.69 11.92 -7.70
CA ILE A 251 21.00 13.20 -7.47
C ILE A 251 21.81 14.38 -8.04
N GLU A 252 23.09 14.50 -7.68
CA GLU A 252 23.95 15.62 -8.13
C GLU A 252 24.53 15.38 -9.54
N GLY A 253 24.68 14.12 -9.94
CA GLY A 253 25.12 13.74 -11.27
C GLY A 253 24.03 13.85 -12.33
N PHE A 254 24.37 13.40 -13.55
CA PHE A 254 23.43 13.33 -14.69
C PHE A 254 22.69 14.64 -15.01
N GLY A 255 23.27 15.79 -14.71
CA GLY A 255 22.67 17.09 -14.96
C GLY A 255 21.48 17.42 -14.05
N LYS A 256 21.44 16.89 -12.82
CA LYS A 256 20.38 17.15 -11.82
C LYS A 256 18.96 16.82 -12.31
N GLN A 257 18.84 15.77 -13.13
CA GLN A 257 17.57 15.32 -13.69
C GLN A 257 16.51 15.04 -12.62
N LEU A 258 16.90 14.56 -11.43
CA LEU A 258 15.98 14.23 -10.33
C LEU A 258 15.46 15.46 -9.57
N GLN A 259 16.04 16.64 -9.80
CA GLN A 259 15.69 17.92 -9.16
C GLN A 259 15.77 17.96 -7.62
N LEU A 260 16.13 16.86 -6.95
CA LEU A 260 16.29 16.79 -5.50
C LEU A 260 17.63 17.44 -5.10
N PRO A 261 17.69 18.28 -4.06
CA PRO A 261 18.97 18.77 -3.53
C PRO A 261 19.62 17.75 -2.58
N TRP A 262 20.95 17.76 -2.49
CA TRP A 262 21.70 16.80 -1.66
C TRP A 262 21.28 16.76 -0.17
N TRP A 263 20.91 17.89 0.43
CA TRP A 263 20.48 17.95 1.83
C TRP A 263 19.18 17.18 2.06
N ALA A 264 18.32 17.12 1.04
CA ALA A 264 17.05 16.41 1.12
C ALA A 264 17.26 14.89 1.13
N LEU A 265 18.34 14.36 0.52
CA LEU A 265 18.70 12.94 0.66
C LEU A 265 19.00 12.58 2.12
N ILE A 266 19.79 13.41 2.82
CA ILE A 266 20.13 13.19 4.23
C ILE A 266 18.87 13.23 5.09
N MET A 267 18.00 14.21 4.84
CA MET A 267 16.72 14.34 5.54
C MET A 267 15.80 13.13 5.28
N ALA A 268 15.73 12.63 4.04
CA ALA A 268 14.94 11.44 3.70
C ALA A 268 15.43 10.19 4.46
N CYS A 269 16.75 9.99 4.52
CA CYS A 269 17.38 8.89 5.27
C CYS A 269 17.16 9.03 6.78
N ALA A 270 17.25 10.25 7.32
CA ALA A 270 17.00 10.52 8.74
C ALA A 270 15.54 10.22 9.12
N PHE A 271 14.59 10.60 8.26
CA PHE A 271 13.18 10.27 8.43
C PHE A 271 12.96 8.75 8.40
N ALA A 272 13.49 8.07 7.38
CA ALA A 272 13.37 6.61 7.25
C ALA A 272 13.92 5.89 8.50
N PHE A 273 15.10 6.31 8.97
CA PHE A 273 15.71 5.80 10.19
C PHE A 273 14.82 5.98 11.42
N ALA A 274 14.28 7.18 11.63
CA ALA A 274 13.44 7.50 12.78
C ALA A 274 12.13 6.69 12.80
N PHE A 275 11.49 6.52 11.64
CA PHE A 275 10.21 5.80 11.54
C PHE A 275 10.34 4.29 11.41
N THR A 276 11.52 3.75 11.10
CA THR A 276 11.75 2.29 11.01
C THR A 276 11.40 1.59 12.33
N LEU A 277 11.75 2.15 13.49
CA LEU A 277 11.46 1.50 14.77
C LEU A 277 9.96 1.50 15.12
N PRO A 278 9.24 2.64 15.14
CA PRO A 278 7.79 2.64 15.39
C PRO A 278 7.00 1.80 14.39
N ALA A 279 7.29 1.94 13.09
CA ALA A 279 6.63 1.15 12.05
C ALA A 279 6.93 -0.35 12.21
N GLY A 280 8.17 -0.70 12.55
CA GLY A 280 8.58 -2.08 12.77
C GLY A 280 7.93 -2.73 14.00
N ILE A 281 7.71 -1.99 15.09
CA ILE A 281 7.01 -2.51 16.27
C ILE A 281 5.57 -2.89 15.90
N ILE A 282 4.86 -2.00 15.19
CA ILE A 282 3.47 -2.22 14.81
C ILE A 282 3.37 -3.34 13.79
N LEU A 283 4.24 -3.36 12.78
CA LEU A 283 4.28 -4.42 11.77
C LEU A 283 4.61 -5.78 12.40
N ALA A 284 5.61 -5.86 13.28
CA ALA A 284 6.04 -7.11 13.90
C ALA A 284 5.03 -7.70 14.90
N THR A 285 4.12 -6.88 15.44
CA THR A 285 3.10 -7.33 16.40
C THR A 285 1.75 -7.59 15.74
N THR A 286 1.39 -6.79 14.74
CA THR A 286 0.02 -6.75 14.19
C THR A 286 -0.08 -7.15 12.72
N ASN A 287 1.06 -7.30 12.03
CA ASN A 287 1.13 -7.52 10.58
C ASN A 287 0.55 -6.39 9.73
N GLN A 288 0.33 -5.22 10.32
CA GLN A 288 -0.21 -4.07 9.61
C GLN A 288 0.89 -3.04 9.38
N MET A 289 1.02 -2.66 8.12
CA MET A 289 2.00 -1.68 7.66
C MET A 289 1.44 -0.28 7.87
N ILE A 290 2.29 0.63 8.34
CA ILE A 290 1.96 2.05 8.42
C ILE A 290 2.65 2.75 7.26
N TRP A 291 1.83 3.36 6.42
CA TRP A 291 2.28 4.13 5.28
C TRP A 291 2.64 5.54 5.73
N THR A 292 3.92 5.91 5.60
CA THR A 292 4.43 7.25 5.97
C THR A 292 4.44 8.23 4.80
N ASP A 293 4.00 7.79 3.63
CA ASP A 293 4.08 8.52 2.36
C ASP A 293 3.55 9.95 2.43
N VAL A 294 2.35 10.13 3.00
CA VAL A 294 1.68 11.43 3.00
C VAL A 294 2.47 12.50 3.77
N ILE A 295 3.09 12.16 4.90
CA ILE A 295 3.85 13.15 5.66
C ILE A 295 5.19 13.46 5.01
N VAL A 296 5.80 12.48 4.35
CA VAL A 296 7.05 12.66 3.61
C VAL A 296 6.80 13.61 2.44
N ASP A 297 5.69 13.41 1.72
CA ASP A 297 5.23 14.27 0.64
C ASP A 297 4.94 15.70 1.14
N LEU A 298 4.23 15.82 2.28
CA LEU A 298 3.89 17.10 2.89
C LEU A 298 5.14 17.85 3.39
N LEU A 299 6.09 17.15 4.03
CA LEU A 299 7.32 17.74 4.56
C LEU A 299 8.16 18.37 3.45
N ILE A 300 8.47 17.61 2.40
CA ILE A 300 9.25 18.16 1.28
C ILE A 300 8.44 19.16 0.47
N GLY A 301 7.11 19.00 0.37
CA GLY A 301 6.22 19.96 -0.29
C GLY A 301 6.22 21.34 0.40
N TYR A 302 6.37 21.41 1.72
CA TYR A 302 6.53 22.69 2.43
C TYR A 302 7.92 23.30 2.28
N ILE A 303 8.97 22.47 2.30
CA ILE A 303 10.37 22.93 2.28
C ILE A 303 10.83 23.28 0.85
N TYR A 304 10.39 22.51 -0.14
CA TYR A 304 10.80 22.60 -1.53
C TYR A 304 9.59 22.49 -2.49
N PRO A 305 8.66 23.47 -2.46
CA PRO A 305 7.43 23.45 -3.24
C PRO A 305 7.68 23.64 -4.75
N GLY A 306 6.72 23.24 -5.57
CA GLY A 306 6.70 23.47 -7.01
C GLY A 306 7.54 22.49 -7.83
N LYS A 307 8.07 21.43 -7.20
CA LYS A 307 9.01 20.46 -7.78
C LYS A 307 8.47 19.04 -7.61
N PRO A 308 7.61 18.55 -8.53
CA PRO A 308 7.01 17.21 -8.42
C PRO A 308 8.03 16.09 -8.41
N LEU A 309 9.07 16.20 -9.25
CA LEU A 309 10.07 15.15 -9.37
C LEU A 309 10.92 15.04 -8.10
N ALA A 310 11.29 16.18 -7.51
CA ALA A 310 11.98 16.20 -6.22
C ALA A 310 11.10 15.61 -5.10
N ASN A 311 9.81 15.91 -5.08
CA ASN A 311 8.84 15.36 -4.13
C ASN A 311 8.78 13.82 -4.23
N VAL A 312 8.61 13.28 -5.43
CA VAL A 312 8.59 11.84 -5.71
C VAL A 312 9.89 11.14 -5.31
N VAL A 313 11.04 11.74 -5.63
CA VAL A 313 12.35 11.15 -5.33
C VAL A 313 12.61 11.17 -3.82
N PHE A 314 12.26 12.25 -3.11
CA PHE A 314 12.33 12.34 -1.65
C PHE A 314 11.46 11.28 -0.98
N LYS A 315 10.20 11.14 -1.43
CA LYS A 315 9.26 10.11 -0.99
C LYS A 315 9.83 8.71 -1.15
N SER A 316 10.37 8.44 -2.33
CA SER A 316 10.98 7.16 -2.66
C SER A 316 12.13 6.85 -1.70
N TYR A 317 13.07 7.78 -1.52
CA TYR A 317 14.20 7.61 -0.60
C TYR A 317 13.79 7.40 0.85
N SER A 318 12.71 8.02 1.31
CA SER A 318 12.28 7.88 2.70
C SER A 318 11.47 6.61 2.94
N SER A 319 10.37 6.41 2.20
CA SER A 319 9.44 5.31 2.46
C SER A 319 9.99 3.96 1.99
N VAL A 320 10.57 3.88 0.79
CA VAL A 320 11.05 2.59 0.25
C VAL A 320 12.23 2.08 1.07
N SER A 321 13.16 2.94 1.48
CA SER A 321 14.28 2.51 2.31
C SER A 321 13.82 2.02 3.69
N MET A 322 12.80 2.65 4.28
CA MET A 322 12.18 2.18 5.51
C MET A 322 11.53 0.80 5.32
N PHE A 323 10.74 0.62 4.26
CA PHE A 323 10.08 -0.65 3.97
C PHE A 323 11.08 -1.78 3.73
N GLN A 324 12.13 -1.52 2.97
CA GLN A 324 13.20 -2.49 2.74
C GLN A 324 13.96 -2.84 4.04
N ALA A 325 14.13 -1.87 4.94
CA ALA A 325 14.69 -2.15 6.26
C ALA A 325 13.78 -3.09 7.09
N LEU A 326 12.46 -2.90 7.01
CA LEU A 326 11.47 -3.72 7.71
C LEU A 326 11.37 -5.14 7.14
N ASP A 327 11.33 -5.29 5.82
CA ASP A 327 11.31 -6.60 5.16
C ASP A 327 12.57 -7.39 5.49
N PHE A 328 13.74 -6.74 5.44
CA PHE A 328 15.00 -7.35 5.83
C PHE A 328 15.03 -7.80 7.30
N LEU A 329 14.44 -7.03 8.21
CA LEU A 329 14.27 -7.42 9.61
C LEU A 329 13.29 -8.59 9.77
N SER A 330 12.20 -8.58 9.01
CA SER A 330 11.26 -9.70 8.93
C SER A 330 11.98 -10.98 8.51
N ASP A 331 12.82 -10.91 7.49
CA ASP A 331 13.56 -12.06 6.98
C ASP A 331 14.59 -12.59 7.98
N PHE A 332 15.24 -11.71 8.74
CA PHE A 332 16.06 -12.14 9.88
C PHE A 332 15.25 -12.87 10.94
N LYS A 333 14.00 -12.46 11.19
CA LYS A 333 13.09 -13.18 12.10
C LYS A 333 12.68 -14.53 11.53
N LEU A 334 12.37 -14.60 10.23
CA LEU A 334 12.12 -15.87 9.53
C LEU A 334 13.31 -16.83 9.69
N GLY A 335 14.54 -16.36 9.45
CA GLY A 335 15.77 -17.11 9.67
C GLY A 335 15.93 -17.59 11.12
N HIS A 336 15.47 -16.80 12.09
CA HIS A 336 15.47 -17.14 13.52
C HIS A 336 14.52 -18.30 13.87
N TYR A 337 13.37 -18.37 13.17
CA TYR A 337 12.40 -19.47 13.29
C TYR A 337 12.85 -20.74 12.61
N MET A 338 13.51 -20.61 11.45
CA MET A 338 13.97 -21.71 10.63
C MET A 338 15.39 -22.20 10.97
N LYS A 339 16.09 -21.51 11.88
CA LYS A 339 17.49 -21.80 12.27
C LYS A 339 18.47 -21.70 11.10
N ILE A 340 18.31 -20.66 10.29
CA ILE A 340 19.20 -20.37 9.16
C ILE A 340 20.34 -19.44 9.63
N PRO A 341 21.62 -19.72 9.29
CA PRO A 341 22.73 -18.86 9.67
C PRO A 341 22.53 -17.40 9.22
N PRO A 342 22.73 -16.39 10.09
CA PRO A 342 22.41 -15.01 9.78
C PRO A 342 23.36 -14.38 8.74
N LYS A 343 24.61 -14.86 8.63
CA LYS A 343 25.53 -14.44 7.55
C LYS A 343 25.02 -14.87 6.18
N SER A 344 24.53 -16.10 6.07
CA SER A 344 23.93 -16.62 4.84
C SER A 344 22.65 -15.87 4.48
N MET A 345 21.78 -15.59 5.46
CA MET A 345 20.59 -14.77 5.24
C MET A 345 20.95 -13.39 4.68
N PHE A 346 21.93 -12.70 5.27
CA PHE A 346 22.36 -11.39 4.80
C PHE A 346 22.83 -11.41 3.33
N LEU A 347 23.67 -12.37 2.95
CA LEU A 347 24.20 -12.48 1.59
C LEU A 347 23.12 -12.83 0.56
N VAL A 348 22.24 -13.79 0.91
CA VAL A 348 21.13 -14.19 0.04
C VAL A 348 20.17 -13.03 -0.18
N GLN A 349 19.90 -12.22 0.85
CA GLN A 349 19.05 -11.05 0.71
C GLN A 349 19.65 -9.99 -0.22
N ILE A 350 20.95 -9.67 -0.09
CA ILE A 350 21.60 -8.73 -1.02
C ILE A 350 21.52 -9.26 -2.46
N ALA A 351 21.85 -10.54 -2.67
CA ALA A 351 21.77 -11.15 -4.00
C ALA A 351 20.33 -11.15 -4.54
N GLY A 352 19.36 -11.49 -3.71
CA GLY A 352 17.93 -11.48 -4.02
C GLY A 352 17.43 -10.09 -4.41
N THR A 353 17.80 -9.05 -3.65
CA THR A 353 17.45 -7.66 -3.95
C THR A 353 18.05 -7.20 -5.27
N LEU A 354 19.31 -7.53 -5.57
CA LEU A 354 19.95 -7.16 -6.84
C LEU A 354 19.28 -7.84 -8.04
N VAL A 355 18.99 -9.14 -7.93
CA VAL A 355 18.31 -9.88 -9.00
C VAL A 355 16.86 -9.41 -9.15
N GLY A 356 16.15 -9.23 -8.04
CA GLY A 356 14.76 -8.80 -8.00
C GLY A 356 14.57 -7.39 -8.56
N SER A 357 15.40 -6.43 -8.16
CA SER A 357 15.38 -5.06 -8.69
C SER A 357 15.70 -5.00 -10.18
N ALA A 358 16.69 -5.76 -10.64
CA ALA A 358 17.02 -5.84 -12.07
C ALA A 358 15.87 -6.46 -12.88
N ALA A 359 15.26 -7.54 -12.38
CA ALA A 359 14.12 -8.19 -13.02
C ALA A 359 12.90 -7.25 -13.05
N GLN A 360 12.58 -6.59 -11.92
CA GLN A 360 11.45 -5.66 -11.84
C GLN A 360 11.64 -4.47 -12.78
N PHE A 361 12.84 -3.89 -12.86
CA PHE A 361 13.15 -2.83 -13.80
C PHE A 361 13.03 -3.31 -15.26
N ALA A 362 13.55 -4.48 -15.58
CA ALA A 362 13.46 -5.05 -16.93
C ALA A 362 12.02 -5.31 -17.35
N THR A 363 11.19 -5.86 -16.44
CA THR A 363 9.76 -6.09 -16.68
C THR A 363 9.01 -4.77 -16.86
N ALA A 364 9.22 -3.78 -15.98
CA ALA A 364 8.60 -2.47 -16.11
C ALA A 364 8.99 -1.80 -17.43
N TRP A 365 10.27 -1.87 -17.80
CA TRP A 365 10.79 -1.37 -19.06
C TRP A 365 10.13 -2.05 -20.27
N ALA A 366 10.02 -3.38 -20.24
CA ALA A 366 9.41 -4.17 -21.31
C ALA A 366 7.91 -3.87 -21.46
N LEU A 367 7.18 -3.71 -20.35
CA LEU A 367 5.75 -3.41 -20.38
C LEU A 367 5.48 -2.01 -20.96
N ILE A 368 6.19 -0.99 -20.46
CA ILE A 368 6.01 0.40 -20.92
C ILE A 368 6.44 0.59 -22.38
N SER A 369 7.39 -0.20 -22.88
CA SER A 369 7.87 -0.10 -24.26
C SER A 369 6.99 -0.84 -25.27
N ASN A 370 6.20 -1.82 -24.85
CA ASN A 370 5.44 -2.70 -25.73
C ASN A 370 3.92 -2.50 -25.66
N ILE A 371 3.40 -1.92 -24.58
CA ILE A 371 1.97 -1.71 -24.38
C ILE A 371 1.69 -0.21 -24.44
N ASP A 372 1.12 0.21 -25.55
CA ASP A 372 0.66 1.58 -25.73
C ASP A 372 -0.46 1.88 -24.74
N ASN A 373 -0.43 3.05 -24.12
CA ASN A 373 -1.49 3.53 -23.22
C ASN A 373 -1.80 2.60 -22.02
N ILE A 374 -0.79 1.90 -21.48
CA ILE A 374 -0.94 0.89 -20.41
C ILE A 374 -1.72 1.36 -19.16
N CYS A 375 -1.78 2.66 -18.88
CA CYS A 375 -2.53 3.22 -17.75
C CYS A 375 -3.78 4.01 -18.15
N ASP A 376 -4.09 4.12 -19.45
CA ASP A 376 -5.25 4.85 -19.94
C ASP A 376 -6.34 3.86 -20.36
N ILE A 377 -7.30 3.65 -19.45
CA ILE A 377 -8.34 2.63 -19.54
C ILE A 377 -9.27 2.89 -20.74
N GLU A 378 -9.49 4.15 -21.13
CA GLU A 378 -10.40 4.51 -22.23
C GLU A 378 -9.82 4.14 -23.60
N LYS A 379 -8.49 4.16 -23.73
CA LYS A 379 -7.79 3.82 -24.98
C LYS A 379 -7.45 2.34 -25.09
N LEU A 380 -7.67 1.56 -24.03
CA LEU A 380 -7.38 0.13 -23.99
C LEU A 380 -8.56 -0.70 -24.49
N PRO A 381 -8.31 -1.88 -25.07
CA PRO A 381 -9.37 -2.79 -25.50
C PRO A 381 -10.22 -3.25 -24.31
N VAL A 382 -11.52 -3.43 -24.54
CA VAL A 382 -12.48 -3.91 -23.53
C VAL A 382 -12.03 -5.26 -22.95
N GLY A 383 -11.99 -5.37 -21.63
CA GLY A 383 -11.49 -6.56 -20.92
C GLY A 383 -9.97 -6.57 -20.68
N SER A 384 -9.26 -5.49 -21.03
CA SER A 384 -7.84 -5.31 -20.70
C SER A 384 -7.62 -5.34 -19.17
N PRO A 385 -6.62 -6.09 -18.67
CA PRO A 385 -6.30 -6.13 -17.24
C PRO A 385 -5.50 -4.92 -16.75
N TRP A 386 -5.06 -4.03 -17.65
CA TRP A 386 -4.17 -2.91 -17.33
C TRP A 386 -4.96 -1.71 -16.79
N THR A 387 -4.77 -1.39 -15.50
CA THR A 387 -5.56 -0.35 -14.80
C THR A 387 -4.75 0.60 -13.90
N CYS A 388 -3.44 0.36 -13.72
CA CYS A 388 -2.47 1.23 -13.01
C CYS A 388 -2.90 1.98 -11.71
N PRO A 389 -3.79 1.47 -10.84
CA PRO A 389 -4.40 2.30 -9.79
C PRO A 389 -3.41 2.83 -8.75
N GLY A 390 -2.34 2.07 -8.47
CA GLY A 390 -1.28 2.51 -7.56
C GLY A 390 -0.44 3.65 -8.14
N TYR A 391 -0.17 3.64 -9.46
CA TYR A 391 0.59 4.68 -10.14
C TYR A 391 -0.22 5.96 -10.27
N ASP A 392 -1.53 5.87 -10.53
CA ASP A 392 -2.41 7.04 -10.62
C ASP A 392 -2.54 7.76 -9.29
N TYR A 393 -2.65 7.01 -8.18
CA TYR A 393 -2.60 7.60 -6.84
C TYR A 393 -1.24 8.27 -6.56
N PHE A 394 -0.14 7.60 -6.92
CA PHE A 394 1.20 8.13 -6.74
C PHE A 394 1.43 9.41 -7.57
N TYR A 395 0.90 9.46 -8.79
CA TYR A 395 0.91 10.63 -9.66
C TYR A 395 0.05 11.76 -9.09
N SER A 396 -1.20 11.48 -8.71
CA SER A 396 -2.12 12.47 -8.14
C SER A 396 -1.61 13.08 -6.85
N THR A 397 -1.01 12.28 -5.97
CA THR A 397 -0.37 12.78 -4.73
C THR A 397 0.86 13.65 -5.03
N SER A 398 1.63 13.35 -6.07
CA SER A 398 2.76 14.19 -6.49
C SER A 398 2.33 15.55 -7.05
N ILE A 399 1.17 15.63 -7.71
CA ILE A 399 0.59 16.90 -8.15
C ILE A 399 0.13 17.71 -6.94
N LEU A 400 -0.59 17.08 -6.02
CA LEU A 400 -1.13 17.70 -4.83
C LEU A 400 -0.03 18.31 -3.94
N TRP A 401 0.97 17.51 -3.57
CA TRP A 401 2.01 17.90 -2.61
C TRP A 401 3.29 18.44 -3.24
N GLY A 402 3.63 17.99 -4.45
CA GLY A 402 4.84 18.40 -5.16
C GLY A 402 4.66 19.64 -6.03
N VAL A 403 3.60 19.69 -6.84
CA VAL A 403 3.35 20.81 -7.78
C VAL A 403 2.67 21.96 -7.07
N ILE A 404 1.44 21.75 -6.58
CA ILE A 404 0.63 22.81 -5.96
C ILE A 404 1.20 23.21 -4.60
N GLY A 405 1.58 22.19 -3.82
CA GLY A 405 2.22 22.33 -2.53
C GLY A 405 1.22 22.43 -1.37
N PRO A 406 1.61 21.99 -0.15
CA PRO A 406 0.70 21.92 0.98
C PRO A 406 0.10 23.26 1.41
N HIS A 407 0.84 24.36 1.29
CA HIS A 407 0.38 25.69 1.68
C HIS A 407 -0.89 26.13 0.91
N ARG A 408 -0.99 25.79 -0.39
CA ARG A 408 -2.16 26.13 -1.22
C ARG A 408 -3.33 25.16 -1.02
N VAL A 409 -3.08 23.96 -0.51
CA VAL A 409 -4.09 22.92 -0.28
C VAL A 409 -4.68 22.99 1.13
N LEU A 410 -3.83 23.17 2.14
CA LEU A 410 -4.19 23.11 3.55
C LEU A 410 -4.27 24.48 4.22
N ASP A 411 -3.40 25.43 3.91
CA ASP A 411 -3.41 26.74 4.62
C ASP A 411 -4.43 27.69 4.00
N ASN A 412 -4.29 27.94 2.70
CA ASN A 412 -5.18 28.84 1.94
C ASN A 412 -6.17 28.09 1.03
N GLY A 413 -6.24 26.76 1.19
CA GLY A 413 -6.99 25.87 0.32
C GLY A 413 -8.31 25.37 0.88
N VAL A 414 -8.99 24.57 0.06
CA VAL A 414 -10.31 23.97 0.36
C VAL A 414 -10.23 22.95 1.50
N TYR A 415 -9.06 22.36 1.75
CA TYR A 415 -8.87 21.20 2.64
C TYR A 415 -8.27 21.54 4.00
N SER A 416 -8.41 22.79 4.46
CA SER A 416 -7.76 23.27 5.69
C SER A 416 -8.16 22.52 6.96
N ILE A 417 -9.41 22.04 7.02
CA ILE A 417 -9.95 21.27 8.14
C ILE A 417 -9.22 19.93 8.33
N LEU A 418 -8.60 19.35 7.28
CA LEU A 418 -7.89 18.07 7.38
C LEU A 418 -6.70 18.13 8.34
N LYS A 419 -6.13 19.32 8.60
CA LYS A 419 -5.05 19.52 9.57
C LYS A 419 -5.43 19.07 10.99
N TRP A 420 -6.70 19.12 11.36
CA TRP A 420 -7.17 18.66 12.67
C TRP A 420 -6.99 17.15 12.88
N PHE A 421 -6.88 16.37 11.81
CA PHE A 421 -6.61 14.94 11.92
C PHE A 421 -5.24 14.62 12.55
N PHE A 422 -4.25 15.52 12.45
CA PHE A 422 -3.00 15.38 13.20
C PHE A 422 -3.24 15.37 14.70
N LEU A 423 -4.08 16.31 15.18
CA LEU A 423 -4.44 16.40 16.60
C LEU A 423 -5.29 15.21 17.04
N ILE A 424 -6.28 14.83 16.23
CA ILE A 424 -7.12 13.65 16.50
C ILE A 424 -6.26 12.40 16.63
N GLY A 425 -5.34 12.18 15.69
CA GLY A 425 -4.40 11.06 15.74
C GLY A 425 -3.52 11.07 16.99
N ALA A 426 -3.00 12.23 17.38
CA ALA A 426 -2.15 12.34 18.57
C ALA A 426 -2.91 12.08 19.88
N LEU A 427 -4.18 12.47 19.96
CA LEU A 427 -4.98 12.33 21.18
C LEU A 427 -5.74 11.00 21.26
N ALA A 428 -5.97 10.32 20.14
CA ALA A 428 -6.80 9.12 20.11
C ALA A 428 -6.24 7.94 20.94
N PRO A 429 -4.91 7.68 21.00
CA PRO A 429 -4.33 6.70 21.91
C PRO A 429 -4.35 7.19 23.38
N PHE A 430 -5.52 7.19 24.03
CA PHE A 430 -5.65 7.68 25.41
C PHE A 430 -5.39 6.56 26.44
N PRO A 431 -4.48 6.73 27.42
CA PRO A 431 -4.00 5.65 28.29
C PRO A 431 -4.95 5.24 29.44
N ASN A 432 -6.18 5.74 29.47
CA ASN A 432 -6.97 5.74 30.72
C ASN A 432 -7.75 4.44 31.02
N LYS A 433 -7.87 3.47 30.11
CA LYS A 433 -8.66 2.23 30.37
C LYS A 433 -8.05 0.97 29.75
N LYS A 434 -8.05 -0.15 30.49
CA LYS A 434 -7.53 -1.47 30.08
C LYS A 434 -8.14 -2.04 28.79
N TRP A 435 -9.39 -1.72 28.47
CA TRP A 435 -10.00 -2.17 27.21
C TRP A 435 -9.45 -1.39 26.00
N ILE A 436 -9.02 -0.14 26.20
CA ILE A 436 -8.41 0.72 25.17
C ILE A 436 -6.99 0.24 24.86
N GLU A 437 -6.28 -0.37 25.82
CA GLU A 437 -4.99 -1.04 25.58
C GLU A 437 -5.09 -2.17 24.54
N SER A 438 -6.28 -2.76 24.35
CA SER A 438 -6.53 -3.78 23.32
C SER A 438 -6.92 -3.21 21.96
N VAL A 439 -7.11 -1.88 21.86
CA VAL A 439 -7.52 -1.21 20.62
C VAL A 439 -6.29 -0.55 19.99
N HIS A 440 -5.85 -1.11 18.86
CA HIS A 440 -4.78 -0.51 18.07
C HIS A 440 -5.31 0.61 17.17
N VAL A 441 -5.44 1.81 17.74
CA VAL A 441 -5.86 3.04 17.03
C VAL A 441 -5.06 3.30 15.74
N PRO A 442 -3.72 3.13 15.70
CA PRO A 442 -2.95 3.37 14.47
C PRO A 442 -3.40 2.48 13.30
N ILE A 443 -3.85 1.26 13.59
CA ILE A 443 -4.31 0.30 12.57
C ILE A 443 -5.67 0.71 12.01
N ILE A 444 -6.56 1.23 12.86
CA ILE A 444 -7.88 1.69 12.42
C ILE A 444 -7.72 2.83 11.41
N PHE A 445 -6.88 3.82 11.73
CA PHE A 445 -6.61 4.93 10.82
C PHE A 445 -5.79 4.50 9.60
N SER A 446 -4.80 3.60 9.75
CA SER A 446 -4.03 3.07 8.61
C SER A 446 -4.92 2.29 7.62
N GLY A 447 -5.87 1.50 8.12
CA GLY A 447 -6.84 0.79 7.29
C GLY A 447 -7.77 1.73 6.54
N ALA A 448 -8.22 2.82 7.18
CA ALA A 448 -9.04 3.83 6.50
C ALA A 448 -8.23 4.62 5.45
N TYR A 449 -6.95 4.89 5.71
CA TYR A 449 -6.04 5.50 4.74
C TYR A 449 -5.81 4.59 3.53
N GLY A 450 -5.63 3.29 3.75
CA GLY A 450 -5.38 2.30 2.69
C GLY A 450 -6.58 1.96 1.82
N ILE A 451 -7.71 2.67 1.95
CA ILE A 451 -8.91 2.43 1.14
C ILE A 451 -8.67 2.78 -0.33
N LEU A 452 -7.83 3.79 -0.61
CA LEU A 452 -7.29 4.12 -1.93
C LEU A 452 -5.79 3.81 -1.86
N PRO A 453 -5.20 2.95 -2.71
CA PRO A 453 -5.59 2.53 -4.07
C PRO A 453 -6.41 1.23 -4.17
N ALA A 454 -6.80 0.65 -3.04
CA ALA A 454 -7.71 -0.48 -3.05
C ALA A 454 -9.13 -0.04 -3.49
N ARG A 455 -10.03 -1.01 -3.55
CA ARG A 455 -11.45 -0.82 -3.86
C ARG A 455 -12.27 -1.40 -2.70
N PRO A 456 -13.45 -0.87 -2.37
CA PRO A 456 -14.23 -1.32 -1.22
C PRO A 456 -14.54 -2.82 -1.20
N VAL A 457 -14.73 -3.42 -2.39
CA VAL A 457 -14.95 -4.87 -2.53
C VAL A 457 -13.84 -5.71 -1.88
N HIS A 458 -12.59 -5.25 -1.92
CA HIS A 458 -11.46 -5.96 -1.31
C HIS A 458 -11.55 -5.95 0.22
N TYR A 459 -11.87 -4.80 0.83
CA TYR A 459 -12.01 -4.68 2.28
C TYR A 459 -13.17 -5.54 2.81
N LEU A 460 -14.32 -5.53 2.12
CA LEU A 460 -15.47 -6.35 2.48
C LEU A 460 -15.15 -7.85 2.36
N SER A 461 -14.45 -8.25 1.30
CA SER A 461 -14.02 -9.63 1.08
C SER A 461 -13.02 -10.09 2.15
N TRP A 462 -12.01 -9.28 2.46
CA TRP A 462 -11.04 -9.57 3.51
C TRP A 462 -11.71 -9.70 4.88
N ALA A 463 -12.67 -8.82 5.19
CA ALA A 463 -13.45 -8.89 6.42
C ALA A 463 -14.29 -10.19 6.47
N ALA A 464 -14.98 -10.54 5.39
CA ALA A 464 -15.79 -11.76 5.33
C ALA A 464 -14.95 -13.03 5.50
N VAL A 465 -13.85 -13.17 4.75
CA VAL A 465 -12.93 -14.30 4.87
C VAL A 465 -12.29 -14.33 6.26
N GLY A 466 -11.85 -13.17 6.76
CA GLY A 466 -11.26 -13.03 8.09
C GLY A 466 -12.20 -13.47 9.21
N ILE A 467 -13.46 -13.03 9.18
CA ILE A 467 -14.49 -13.44 10.15
C ILE A 467 -14.78 -14.94 10.02
N PHE A 468 -14.97 -15.45 8.81
CA PHE A 468 -15.27 -16.86 8.61
C PHE A 468 -14.17 -17.78 9.18
N PHE A 469 -12.90 -17.53 8.83
CA PHE A 469 -11.81 -18.39 9.27
C PHE A 469 -11.42 -18.15 10.74
N ASN A 470 -11.38 -16.91 11.22
CA ASN A 470 -10.89 -16.60 12.56
C ASN A 470 -11.98 -16.60 13.64
N TYR A 471 -13.26 -16.49 13.27
CA TYR A 471 -14.38 -16.62 14.21
C TYR A 471 -15.05 -18.00 14.10
N TYR A 472 -15.61 -18.34 12.94
CA TYR A 472 -16.38 -19.59 12.79
C TYR A 472 -15.49 -20.83 12.78
N VAL A 473 -14.51 -20.90 11.87
CA VAL A 473 -13.65 -22.09 11.73
C VAL A 473 -12.75 -22.26 12.95
N TYR A 474 -12.19 -21.17 13.47
CA TYR A 474 -11.42 -21.21 14.72
C TYR A 474 -12.25 -21.76 15.89
N ARG A 475 -13.50 -21.32 16.10
CA ARG A 475 -14.30 -21.80 17.24
C ARG A 475 -14.75 -23.26 17.07
N LYS A 476 -15.17 -23.67 15.87
CA LYS A 476 -15.75 -24.99 15.62
C LYS A 476 -14.72 -26.08 15.30
N TYR A 477 -13.61 -25.73 14.64
CA TYR A 477 -12.61 -26.67 14.13
C TYR A 477 -11.18 -26.27 14.50
N LYS A 478 -10.93 -25.97 15.78
CA LYS A 478 -9.62 -25.52 16.31
C LYS A 478 -8.41 -26.34 15.82
N GLY A 479 -8.52 -27.67 15.87
CA GLY A 479 -7.42 -28.57 15.48
C GLY A 479 -7.11 -28.50 13.98
N TRP A 480 -8.13 -28.30 13.14
CA TRP A 480 -7.92 -28.09 11.71
C TRP A 480 -7.30 -26.73 11.43
N TRP A 481 -7.83 -25.68 12.07
CA TRP A 481 -7.35 -24.29 11.91
C TRP A 481 -5.86 -24.18 12.26
N ALA A 482 -5.46 -24.69 13.42
CA ALA A 482 -4.07 -24.62 13.89
C ALA A 482 -3.08 -25.36 12.98
N ARG A 483 -3.52 -26.38 12.25
CA ARG A 483 -2.66 -27.19 11.38
C ARG A 483 -2.63 -26.72 9.93
N HIS A 484 -3.75 -26.23 9.40
CA HIS A 484 -3.92 -26.04 7.95
C HIS A 484 -4.16 -24.59 7.52
N THR A 485 -4.61 -23.68 8.39
CA THR A 485 -5.03 -22.33 7.95
C THR A 485 -3.89 -21.56 7.26
N TYR A 486 -2.66 -21.60 7.80
CA TYR A 486 -1.52 -20.95 7.15
C TYR A 486 -1.12 -21.61 5.82
N ILE A 487 -1.21 -22.93 5.74
CA ILE A 487 -0.91 -23.67 4.50
C ILE A 487 -1.98 -23.41 3.44
N LEU A 488 -3.25 -23.29 3.85
CA LEU A 488 -4.36 -22.93 2.99
C LEU A 488 -4.13 -21.54 2.38
N SER A 489 -3.79 -20.53 3.18
CA SER A 489 -3.46 -19.19 2.68
C SER A 489 -2.34 -19.24 1.65
N ALA A 490 -1.21 -19.87 1.99
CA ALA A 490 -0.07 -19.98 1.09
C ALA A 490 -0.39 -20.72 -0.21
N ALA A 491 -1.23 -21.76 -0.17
CA ALA A 491 -1.64 -22.51 -1.34
C ALA A 491 -2.62 -21.74 -2.24
N LEU A 492 -3.53 -20.96 -1.66
CA LEU A 492 -4.43 -20.10 -2.40
C LEU A 492 -3.64 -19.03 -3.18
N ASP A 493 -2.73 -18.34 -2.50
CA ASP A 493 -1.88 -17.30 -3.09
C ASP A 493 -0.98 -17.86 -4.20
N ALA A 494 -0.32 -19.00 -3.95
CA ALA A 494 0.52 -19.65 -4.94
C ALA A 494 -0.27 -20.09 -6.19
N GLY A 495 -1.44 -20.69 -6.00
CA GLY A 495 -2.29 -21.14 -7.12
C GLY A 495 -2.73 -19.99 -8.02
N VAL A 496 -3.16 -18.87 -7.43
CA VAL A 496 -3.52 -17.65 -8.16
C VAL A 496 -2.31 -17.08 -8.91
N ALA A 497 -1.16 -16.96 -8.25
CA ALA A 497 0.05 -16.42 -8.87
C ALA A 497 0.52 -17.25 -10.08
N PHE A 498 0.58 -18.58 -9.96
CA PHE A 498 0.96 -19.45 -11.07
C PHE A 498 -0.02 -19.36 -12.24
N MET A 499 -1.32 -19.33 -11.96
CA MET A 499 -2.33 -19.21 -13.00
C MET A 499 -2.26 -17.84 -13.69
N ALA A 500 -2.12 -16.74 -12.94
CA ALA A 500 -2.00 -15.39 -13.50
C ALA A 500 -0.79 -15.26 -14.44
N VAL A 501 0.38 -15.78 -14.03
CA VAL A 501 1.58 -15.82 -14.88
C VAL A 501 1.33 -16.65 -16.15
N MET A 502 0.68 -17.80 -16.04
CA MET A 502 0.34 -18.62 -17.20
C MET A 502 -0.61 -17.91 -18.15
N ILE A 503 -1.70 -17.29 -17.66
CA ILE A 503 -2.64 -16.51 -18.46
C ILE A 503 -1.91 -15.39 -19.19
N TYR A 504 -1.03 -14.66 -18.50
CA TYR A 504 -0.28 -13.57 -19.09
C TYR A 504 0.58 -14.04 -20.28
N PHE A 505 1.46 -15.02 -20.07
CA PHE A 505 2.40 -15.46 -21.12
C PHE A 505 1.75 -16.24 -22.25
N THR A 506 0.60 -16.89 -22.01
CA THR A 506 -0.07 -17.69 -23.05
C THR A 506 -1.10 -16.89 -23.85
N LEU A 507 -1.81 -15.95 -23.21
CA LEU A 507 -2.98 -15.28 -23.76
C LEU A 507 -2.83 -13.76 -23.76
N GLN A 508 -2.71 -13.11 -22.60
CA GLN A 508 -2.77 -11.63 -22.52
C GLN A 508 -1.60 -10.95 -23.24
N SER A 509 -0.40 -11.54 -23.23
CA SER A 509 0.77 -11.05 -23.98
C SER A 509 0.59 -11.09 -25.50
N LYS A 510 -0.39 -11.86 -26.00
CA LYS A 510 -0.80 -11.91 -27.41
C LYS A 510 -2.06 -11.10 -27.68
N ASN A 511 -2.44 -10.22 -26.75
CA ASN A 511 -3.67 -9.42 -26.79
C ASN A 511 -4.96 -10.26 -26.84
N VAL A 512 -4.94 -11.45 -26.24
CA VAL A 512 -6.13 -12.31 -26.08
C VAL A 512 -6.59 -12.21 -24.63
N TYR A 513 -7.68 -11.47 -24.39
CA TYR A 513 -8.15 -11.12 -23.04
C TYR A 513 -9.30 -11.98 -22.52
N GLY A 514 -10.00 -12.70 -23.40
CA GLY A 514 -11.12 -13.56 -23.03
C GLY A 514 -12.17 -13.64 -24.13
N PRO A 515 -13.20 -14.48 -23.97
CA PRO A 515 -14.36 -14.46 -24.85
C PRO A 515 -15.07 -13.11 -24.75
N VAL A 516 -15.62 -12.59 -25.86
CA VAL A 516 -16.38 -11.33 -25.85
C VAL A 516 -17.82 -11.64 -25.43
N TRP A 517 -18.17 -11.29 -24.19
CA TRP A 517 -19.51 -11.44 -23.62
C TRP A 517 -19.65 -10.54 -22.39
N TRP A 518 -20.85 -10.47 -21.80
CA TRP A 518 -21.15 -9.55 -20.70
C TRP A 518 -20.21 -9.70 -19.49
N GLY A 519 -19.74 -10.91 -19.22
CA GLY A 519 -18.85 -11.20 -18.09
C GLY A 519 -17.37 -10.86 -18.33
N LEU A 520 -16.99 -10.40 -19.53
CA LEU A 520 -15.59 -10.06 -19.86
C LEU A 520 -15.16 -8.72 -19.24
N GLU A 521 -16.09 -7.77 -19.14
CA GLU A 521 -15.81 -6.46 -18.57
C GLU A 521 -15.45 -6.64 -17.09
N ALA A 522 -14.20 -6.33 -16.72
CA ALA A 522 -13.72 -6.33 -15.34
C ALA A 522 -14.25 -5.12 -14.57
N ASP A 523 -15.56 -4.87 -14.70
CA ASP A 523 -16.31 -3.81 -14.04
C ASP A 523 -17.43 -4.43 -13.20
N ASP A 524 -18.05 -3.62 -12.35
CA ASP A 524 -19.17 -4.04 -11.51
C ASP A 524 -20.54 -3.75 -12.14
N HIS A 525 -20.54 -3.35 -13.42
CA HIS A 525 -21.70 -2.95 -14.20
C HIS A 525 -22.51 -1.82 -13.55
N CYS A 526 -21.80 -0.88 -12.91
CA CYS A 526 -22.37 0.34 -12.33
C CYS A 526 -21.87 1.59 -13.10
N PRO A 527 -22.28 1.80 -14.37
CA PRO A 527 -21.73 2.87 -15.20
C PRO A 527 -21.96 4.28 -14.62
N LEU A 528 -23.04 4.47 -13.86
CA LEU A 528 -23.39 5.75 -13.26
C LEU A 528 -22.65 6.04 -11.95
N ALA A 529 -21.88 5.08 -11.41
CA ALA A 529 -21.13 5.30 -10.17
C ALA A 529 -20.09 6.42 -10.30
N LYS A 530 -19.57 6.65 -11.51
CA LYS A 530 -18.63 7.73 -11.82
C LYS A 530 -19.31 9.09 -12.06
N CYS A 531 -20.64 9.17 -12.01
CA CYS A 531 -21.33 10.40 -12.37
C CYS A 531 -21.46 11.39 -11.21
N PRO A 532 -21.32 12.70 -11.45
CA PRO A 532 -21.55 13.71 -10.43
C PRO A 532 -23.04 13.76 -10.02
N THR A 533 -23.32 14.24 -8.82
CA THR A 533 -24.69 14.33 -8.28
C THR A 533 -25.23 15.77 -8.24
N VAL A 534 -24.40 16.75 -8.59
CA VAL A 534 -24.79 18.17 -8.63
C VAL A 534 -25.39 18.53 -9.99
N PRO A 535 -26.56 19.20 -10.03
CA PRO A 535 -27.10 19.76 -11.26
C PRO A 535 -26.19 20.82 -11.89
N GLY A 536 -26.09 20.82 -13.22
CA GLY A 536 -25.32 21.80 -13.98
C GLY A 536 -23.86 21.41 -14.28
N ILE A 537 -23.40 20.25 -13.82
CA ILE A 537 -22.11 19.68 -14.21
C ILE A 537 -22.34 18.62 -15.28
N PHE A 538 -21.70 18.83 -16.43
CA PHE A 538 -21.80 17.93 -17.58
C PHE A 538 -20.50 17.13 -17.68
N VAL A 539 -20.62 15.81 -17.52
CA VAL A 539 -19.54 14.85 -17.75
C VAL A 539 -20.02 13.90 -18.85
N ASP A 540 -19.18 13.65 -19.84
CA ASP A 540 -19.53 12.77 -20.96
C ASP A 540 -19.92 11.37 -20.45
N GLY A 541 -21.02 10.83 -20.96
CA GLY A 541 -21.57 9.54 -20.53
C GLY A 541 -22.46 9.57 -19.28
N CYS A 542 -22.63 10.73 -18.63
CA CYS A 542 -23.53 10.90 -17.49
C CYS A 542 -24.83 11.61 -17.85
N PRO A 543 -25.98 11.23 -17.26
CA PRO A 543 -27.26 11.89 -17.54
C PRO A 543 -27.23 13.32 -17.00
N ALA A 544 -27.56 14.29 -17.85
CA ALA A 544 -27.67 15.68 -17.44
C ALA A 544 -28.88 15.87 -16.52
N PHE A 545 -28.66 16.32 -15.29
CA PHE A 545 -29.75 16.84 -14.46
C PHE A 545 -30.21 18.18 -15.05
N HIS A 546 -31.27 18.16 -15.85
CA HIS A 546 -31.98 19.38 -16.20
C HIS A 546 -32.50 20.03 -14.92
N ILE A 547 -32.18 21.31 -14.73
CA ILE A 547 -32.89 22.18 -13.81
C ILE A 547 -34.32 22.28 -14.37
N THR A 548 -35.21 21.38 -13.95
CA THR A 548 -36.64 21.69 -14.02
C THR A 548 -36.88 22.78 -12.99
N LEU A 549 -36.79 24.04 -13.44
CA LEU A 549 -37.46 25.18 -12.82
C LEU A 549 -38.96 24.90 -12.85
N ASN A 550 -39.44 24.00 -11.99
CA ASN A 550 -40.86 23.78 -11.76
C ASN A 550 -41.17 24.25 -10.34
N HIS A 551 -41.78 25.45 -10.32
CA HIS A 551 -42.56 26.07 -9.25
C HIS A 551 -41.85 26.50 -7.97
N PHE A 552 -41.57 27.81 -7.89
CA PHE A 552 -42.14 28.66 -6.83
C PHE A 552 -42.99 29.74 -7.47
#